data_AF-A0A2Z5Y0T1-F1
#
_entry.id   AF-A0A2Z5Y0T1-F1
#
_cell.length_a   1.000
_cell.length_b   1.000
_cell.length_c   1.000
_cell.angle_alpha   90.00
_cell.angle_beta   90.00
_cell.angle_gamma   90.00
#
_symmetry.space_group_name_H-M   'P 1'
#
loop_
_entity.id
_entity.type
_entity.pdbx_description
1 polymer ?
#
loop_
_entity_poly.entity_id
_entity_poly.type
_entity_poly.pdbx_seq_one_letter_code
_entity_poly.pdbx_strand_id
1 'polypeptide(L)'
;MVLVLLIIFILLAIIFGYFLLKDILANKNNLGSGNWIISIIIGFITDFLDTLGIGSFAPTTMLLNFTKQLNQDRLLPGTLNVAHSIPVLLEAILLIQVVKVSPVTLFSLIIAAILGSWVGSYTVAKLPEKFVQFWMGWALIATAVLMACKQLGLLDMLGTGNTATSLVGVKLVIGIIGNFIFGGLMTIGVGLYAPCMAMVYMLGLNPLVAFPVMMGSCAGLMPVASINFIKAGTYSRKVSLGITIGGIVGIIIAVNFLKGLNIDILSWIIVVVIIYTGFTYIQKSRKLTA
;
A
#
# COMPACT_ATOMS: atom_id res chain seq x y z
N MET A 1 -6.53 -16.68 16.69
CA MET A 1 -5.67 -15.97 15.70
C MET A 1 -6.38 -14.76 15.11
N VAL A 2 -7.45 -14.93 14.33
CA VAL A 2 -8.16 -13.81 13.67
C VAL A 2 -8.57 -12.72 14.66
N LEU A 3 -9.20 -13.09 15.79
CA LEU A 3 -9.57 -12.13 16.84
C LEU A 3 -8.39 -11.28 17.34
N VAL A 4 -7.23 -11.90 17.59
CA VAL A 4 -6.02 -11.20 18.05
C VAL A 4 -5.56 -10.19 17.01
N LEU A 5 -5.58 -10.58 15.74
CA LEU A 5 -5.17 -9.72 14.65
C LEU A 5 -6.16 -8.56 14.44
N LEU A 6 -7.47 -8.80 14.57
CA LEU A 6 -8.48 -7.74 14.56
C LEU A 6 -8.28 -6.75 15.72
N ILE A 7 -7.97 -7.24 16.93
CA ILE A 7 -7.65 -6.38 18.07
C ILE A 7 -6.41 -5.52 17.76
N ILE A 8 -5.37 -6.11 17.19
CA ILE A 8 -4.15 -5.36 16.78
C ILE A 8 -4.49 -4.28 15.76
N PHE A 9 -5.31 -4.58 14.75
CA PHE A 9 -5.71 -3.59 13.74
C PHE A 9 -6.55 -2.46 14.32
N ILE A 10 -7.49 -2.78 15.22
CA ILE A 10 -8.27 -1.75 15.92
C ILE A 10 -7.34 -0.87 16.77
N LEU A 11 -6.38 -1.45 17.49
CA LEU A 11 -5.40 -0.69 18.26
C LEU A 11 -4.53 0.20 17.36
N LEU A 12 -4.05 -0.31 16.23
CA LEU A 12 -3.29 0.47 15.26
C LEU A 12 -4.14 1.61 14.67
N ALA A 13 -5.42 1.36 14.38
CA ALA A 13 -6.37 2.38 13.91
C ALA A 13 -6.53 3.50 14.95
N ILE A 14 -6.68 3.15 16.24
CA ILE A 14 -6.81 4.12 17.33
C ILE A 14 -5.52 4.93 17.49
N ILE A 15 -4.35 4.27 17.51
CA ILE A 15 -3.05 4.93 17.66
C ILE A 15 -2.81 5.89 16.49
N PHE A 16 -2.97 5.42 15.26
CA PHE A 16 -2.81 6.25 14.07
C PHE A 16 -3.83 7.39 14.04
N GLY A 17 -5.10 7.10 14.34
CA GLY A 17 -6.16 8.09 14.44
C GLY A 17 -5.83 9.20 15.44
N TYR A 18 -5.27 8.85 16.61
CA TYR A 18 -4.80 9.84 17.58
C TYR A 18 -3.70 10.75 17.00
N PHE A 19 -2.67 10.20 16.36
CA PHE A 19 -1.59 11.00 15.78
C PHE A 19 -2.08 11.88 14.63
N LEU A 20 -2.93 11.35 13.76
CA LEU A 20 -3.53 12.09 12.66
C LEU A 20 -4.42 13.23 13.19
N LEU A 21 -5.35 12.94 14.09
CA LEU A 21 -6.23 13.95 14.66
C LEU A 21 -5.45 15.06 15.37
N LYS A 22 -4.43 14.69 16.17
CA LYS A 22 -3.58 15.67 16.84
C LYS A 22 -2.90 16.61 15.85
N ASP A 23 -2.36 16.08 14.76
CA ASP A 23 -1.71 16.89 13.73
C ASP A 23 -2.71 17.77 12.95
N ILE A 24 -3.88 17.22 12.59
CA ILE A 24 -4.94 17.98 11.91
C ILE A 24 -5.47 19.11 12.79
N LEU A 25 -5.68 18.87 14.08
CA LEU A 25 -6.14 19.90 15.02
C LEU A 25 -5.08 21.00 15.21
N ALA A 26 -3.80 20.64 15.27
CA ALA A 26 -2.71 21.60 15.34
C ALA A 26 -2.60 22.48 14.08
N ASN A 27 -3.01 21.95 12.92
CA ASN A 27 -2.93 22.63 11.62
C ASN A 27 -4.30 23.03 11.05
N LYS A 28 -5.34 23.08 11.88
CA LYS A 28 -6.75 23.26 11.44
C LYS A 28 -7.00 24.50 10.57
N ASN A 29 -6.21 25.56 10.77
CA ASN A 29 -6.34 26.81 10.03
C ASN A 29 -5.75 26.72 8.61
N ASN A 30 -4.87 25.75 8.34
CA ASN A 30 -4.27 25.54 7.03
C ASN A 30 -3.90 24.06 6.82
N LEU A 31 -4.81 23.31 6.20
CA LEU A 31 -4.59 21.91 5.84
C LEU A 31 -3.78 21.72 4.54
N GLY A 32 -3.25 22.80 3.96
CA GLY A 32 -2.50 22.79 2.71
C GLY A 32 -3.36 22.92 1.46
N SER A 33 -2.74 22.69 0.30
CA SER A 33 -3.35 22.76 -1.02
C SER A 33 -4.09 21.47 -1.39
N GLY A 34 -4.62 21.40 -2.62
CA GLY A 34 -5.44 20.29 -3.10
C GLY A 34 -6.94 20.56 -2.96
N ASN A 35 -7.71 19.80 -3.73
CA ASN A 35 -9.16 19.88 -3.83
C ASN A 35 -9.80 18.68 -3.12
N TRP A 36 -10.74 18.95 -2.23
CA TRP A 36 -11.45 17.93 -1.45
C TRP A 36 -12.19 16.92 -2.33
N ILE A 37 -12.97 17.41 -3.28
CA ILE A 37 -13.83 16.57 -4.14
C ILE A 37 -12.96 15.64 -4.98
N ILE A 38 -11.90 16.18 -5.60
CA ILE A 38 -10.96 15.38 -6.39
C ILE A 38 -10.30 14.32 -5.50
N SER A 39 -9.82 14.70 -4.31
CA SER A 39 -9.17 13.75 -3.39
C SER A 39 -10.11 12.64 -2.92
N ILE A 40 -11.39 12.96 -2.66
CA ILE A 40 -12.43 11.97 -2.31
C ILE A 40 -12.68 11.01 -3.47
N ILE A 41 -12.81 11.51 -4.70
CA ILE A 41 -13.00 10.65 -5.88
C ILE A 41 -11.79 9.74 -6.07
N ILE A 42 -10.57 10.26 -5.90
CA ILE A 42 -9.34 9.45 -5.97
C ILE A 42 -9.39 8.33 -4.93
N GLY A 43 -9.68 8.64 -3.67
CA GLY A 43 -9.78 7.61 -2.62
C GLY A 43 -10.84 6.57 -2.91
N PHE A 44 -12.03 7.01 -3.33
CA PHE A 44 -13.11 6.10 -3.71
C PHE A 44 -12.68 5.10 -4.78
N ILE A 45 -12.10 5.58 -5.88
CA ILE A 45 -11.66 4.72 -6.98
C ILE A 45 -10.53 3.80 -6.50
N THR A 46 -9.52 4.35 -5.85
CA THR A 46 -8.27 3.63 -5.59
C THR A 46 -8.42 2.54 -4.53
N ASP A 47 -9.18 2.79 -3.46
CA ASP A 47 -9.44 1.76 -2.43
C ASP A 47 -10.55 0.78 -2.85
N PHE A 48 -11.46 1.20 -3.74
CA PHE A 48 -12.37 0.25 -4.43
C PHE A 48 -11.56 -0.76 -5.25
N LEU A 49 -10.58 -0.29 -6.04
CA LEU A 49 -9.69 -1.15 -6.82
C LEU A 49 -8.78 -2.00 -5.92
N ASP A 50 -8.33 -1.46 -4.77
CA ASP A 50 -7.52 -2.20 -3.80
C ASP A 50 -8.26 -3.41 -3.26
N THR A 51 -9.52 -3.23 -2.88
CA THR A 51 -10.43 -4.30 -2.43
C THR A 51 -10.63 -5.40 -3.48
N LEU A 52 -10.47 -5.06 -4.76
CA LEU A 52 -10.53 -6.02 -5.88
C LEU A 52 -9.17 -6.68 -6.18
N GLY A 53 -8.13 -6.36 -5.42
CA GLY A 53 -6.80 -6.97 -5.49
C GLY A 53 -5.82 -6.32 -6.47
N ILE A 54 -6.11 -5.09 -6.93
CA ILE A 54 -5.24 -4.33 -7.84
C ILE A 54 -4.13 -3.57 -7.08
N GLY A 55 -4.42 -3.06 -5.88
CA GLY A 55 -3.53 -2.17 -5.13
C GLY A 55 -3.94 -0.69 -5.25
N SER A 56 -3.87 0.07 -4.15
CA SER A 56 -4.19 1.49 -4.11
C SER A 56 -3.02 2.42 -4.50
N PHE A 57 -1.78 2.10 -4.12
CA PHE A 57 -0.65 3.05 -4.18
C PHE A 57 -0.30 3.56 -5.58
N ALA A 58 -0.22 2.66 -6.55
CA ALA A 58 0.18 3.03 -7.91
C ALA A 58 -0.95 3.79 -8.66
N PRO A 59 -2.22 3.35 -8.61
CA PRO A 59 -3.36 4.14 -9.10
C PRO A 59 -3.47 5.52 -8.43
N THR A 60 -3.31 5.61 -7.10
CA THR A 60 -3.33 6.91 -6.40
C THR A 60 -2.20 7.81 -6.87
N THR A 61 -0.99 7.29 -7.02
CA THR A 61 0.16 8.06 -7.52
C THR A 61 -0.11 8.64 -8.91
N MET A 62 -0.68 7.83 -9.80
CA MET A 62 -1.08 8.27 -11.13
C MET A 62 -2.13 9.38 -11.05
N LEU A 63 -3.23 9.15 -10.34
CA LEU A 63 -4.32 10.11 -10.28
C LEU A 63 -3.89 11.43 -9.63
N LEU A 64 -3.07 11.39 -8.58
CA LEU A 64 -2.51 12.59 -7.94
C LEU A 64 -1.58 13.37 -8.87
N ASN A 65 -0.77 12.67 -9.68
CA ASN A 65 0.09 13.30 -10.68
C ASN A 65 -0.74 13.94 -11.82
N PHE A 66 -1.77 13.23 -12.30
CA PHE A 66 -2.65 13.72 -13.36
C PHE A 66 -3.46 14.95 -12.93
N THR A 67 -4.01 14.91 -11.71
CA THR A 67 -4.84 15.98 -11.15
C THR A 67 -4.06 17.06 -10.41
N LYS A 68 -2.73 16.95 -10.37
CA LYS A 68 -1.79 17.89 -9.73
C LYS A 68 -2.19 18.27 -8.30
N GLN A 69 -2.62 17.29 -7.50
CA GLN A 69 -3.13 17.55 -6.14
C GLN A 69 -2.02 17.83 -5.11
N LEU A 70 -0.77 17.50 -5.44
CA LEU A 70 0.39 17.73 -4.58
C LEU A 70 1.23 18.88 -5.12
N ASN A 71 1.61 19.81 -4.23
CA ASN A 71 2.52 20.90 -4.59
C ASN A 71 3.96 20.42 -4.78
N GLN A 72 4.34 19.38 -4.05
CA GLN A 72 5.70 18.82 -4.04
C GLN A 72 5.59 17.30 -4.06
N ASP A 73 6.30 16.67 -4.98
CA ASP A 73 6.30 15.22 -5.14
C ASP A 73 6.94 14.52 -3.93
N ARG A 74 7.76 15.22 -3.13
CA ARG A 74 8.31 14.68 -1.86
C ARG A 74 7.23 14.32 -0.84
N LEU A 75 6.04 14.91 -0.94
CA LEU A 75 4.92 14.61 -0.04
C LEU A 75 4.18 13.33 -0.43
N LEU A 76 4.41 12.81 -1.64
CA LEU A 76 3.68 11.66 -2.17
C LEU A 76 3.82 10.42 -1.27
N PRO A 77 5.03 9.97 -0.86
CA PRO A 77 5.15 8.74 -0.09
C PRO A 77 4.40 8.79 1.25
N GLY A 78 4.50 9.92 1.96
CA GLY A 78 3.74 10.14 3.18
C GLY A 78 2.24 10.24 2.94
N THR A 79 1.83 10.90 1.84
CA THR A 79 0.40 11.02 1.48
C THR A 79 -0.21 9.65 1.22
N LEU A 80 0.45 8.78 0.46
CA LEU A 80 -0.01 7.41 0.16
C LEU A 80 -0.19 6.60 1.45
N ASN A 81 0.82 6.58 2.33
CA ASN A 81 0.76 5.81 3.57
C ASN A 81 -0.34 6.34 4.50
N VAL A 82 -0.40 7.66 4.71
CA VAL A 82 -1.39 8.26 5.63
C VAL A 82 -2.82 8.10 5.09
N ALA A 83 -3.02 8.34 3.80
CA ALA A 83 -4.34 8.37 3.19
C ALA A 83 -5.02 6.99 3.19
N HIS A 84 -4.25 5.94 2.91
CA HIS A 84 -4.77 4.57 2.78
C HIS A 84 -4.70 3.79 4.09
N SER A 85 -4.10 4.33 5.17
CA SER A 85 -3.98 3.63 6.46
C SER A 85 -5.33 3.18 7.03
N ILE A 86 -6.31 4.09 7.17
CA ILE A 86 -7.65 3.74 7.69
C ILE A 86 -8.43 2.87 6.69
N PRO A 87 -8.48 3.21 5.39
CA PRO A 87 -9.11 2.36 4.39
C PRO A 87 -8.59 0.91 4.44
N VAL A 88 -7.28 0.69 4.33
CA VAL A 88 -6.72 -0.68 4.31
C VAL A 88 -6.89 -1.41 5.64
N LEU A 89 -6.88 -0.71 6.77
CA LEU A 89 -7.28 -1.31 8.05
C LEU A 89 -8.74 -1.80 8.04
N LEU A 90 -9.66 -0.99 7.51
CA LEU A 90 -11.06 -1.37 7.34
C LEU A 90 -11.21 -2.57 6.39
N GLU A 91 -10.56 -2.52 5.23
CA GLU A 91 -10.51 -3.61 4.26
C GLU A 91 -10.05 -4.91 4.92
N ALA A 92 -8.95 -4.85 5.69
CA ALA A 92 -8.42 -6.01 6.37
C ALA A 92 -9.35 -6.55 7.47
N ILE A 93 -10.02 -5.69 8.23
CA ILE A 93 -11.02 -6.10 9.22
C ILE A 93 -12.19 -6.84 8.55
N LEU A 94 -12.63 -6.38 7.38
CA LEU A 94 -13.76 -6.95 6.64
C LEU A 94 -13.39 -8.26 5.93
N LEU A 95 -12.18 -8.39 5.37
CA LEU A 95 -11.85 -9.48 4.45
C LEU A 95 -10.91 -10.55 5.01
N ILE A 96 -10.18 -10.31 6.11
CA ILE A 96 -9.17 -11.28 6.59
C ILE A 96 -9.77 -12.54 7.23
N GLN A 97 -11.09 -12.60 7.43
CA GLN A 97 -11.77 -13.67 8.16
C GLN A 97 -11.89 -14.98 7.37
N VAL A 98 -11.52 -15.00 6.08
CA VAL A 98 -11.91 -16.06 5.16
C VAL A 98 -10.93 -17.25 5.11
N VAL A 99 -9.68 -17.11 5.57
CA VAL A 99 -8.64 -18.16 5.36
C VAL A 99 -7.86 -18.55 6.61
N LYS A 100 -7.71 -19.86 6.82
CA LYS A 100 -6.86 -20.44 7.88
C LYS A 100 -5.38 -20.39 7.47
N VAL A 101 -4.61 -19.54 8.16
CA VAL A 101 -3.15 -19.42 8.02
C VAL A 101 -2.47 -19.86 9.31
N SER A 102 -1.24 -20.38 9.24
CA SER A 102 -0.44 -20.63 10.45
C SER A 102 -0.14 -19.31 11.18
N PRO A 103 -0.46 -19.20 12.49
CA PRO A 103 -0.23 -17.99 13.26
C PRO A 103 1.22 -17.52 13.23
N VAL A 104 2.18 -18.46 13.33
CA VAL A 104 3.60 -18.13 13.36
C VAL A 104 4.03 -17.46 12.06
N THR A 105 3.65 -18.03 10.91
CA THR A 105 3.96 -17.46 9.60
C THR A 105 3.31 -16.08 9.43
N LEU A 106 2.02 -15.96 9.77
CA LEU A 106 1.27 -14.72 9.62
C LEU A 106 1.85 -13.58 10.47
N PHE A 107 1.98 -13.80 11.79
CA PHE A 107 2.48 -12.77 12.69
C PHE A 107 3.93 -12.40 12.41
N SER A 108 4.79 -13.37 12.10
CA SER A 108 6.21 -13.08 11.82
C SER A 108 6.37 -12.19 10.60
N LEU A 109 5.63 -12.46 9.52
CA LEU A 109 5.69 -11.67 8.29
C LEU A 109 5.10 -10.27 8.47
N ILE A 110 3.96 -10.16 9.15
CA ILE A 110 3.33 -8.86 9.46
C ILE A 110 4.26 -8.00 10.32
N ILE A 111 4.80 -8.57 11.41
CA ILE A 111 5.72 -7.84 12.30
C ILE A 111 6.98 -7.42 11.54
N ALA A 112 7.53 -8.30 10.69
CA ALA A 112 8.68 -7.97 9.86
C ALA A 112 8.38 -6.77 8.93
N ALA A 113 7.22 -6.77 8.25
CA ALA A 113 6.80 -5.67 7.40
C ALA A 113 6.59 -4.35 8.17
N ILE A 114 6.02 -4.43 9.38
CA ILE A 114 5.85 -3.27 10.28
C ILE A 114 7.21 -2.68 10.67
N LEU A 115 8.15 -3.53 11.09
CA LEU A 115 9.49 -3.08 11.47
C LEU A 115 10.24 -2.49 10.26
N GLY A 116 10.12 -3.13 9.11
CA GLY A 116 10.68 -2.66 7.84
C GLY A 116 10.13 -1.30 7.44
N SER A 117 8.81 -1.10 7.54
CA SER A 117 8.18 0.18 7.21
C SER A 117 8.52 1.26 8.23
N TRP A 118 8.68 0.93 9.50
CA TRP A 118 9.11 1.88 10.52
C TRP A 118 10.51 2.42 10.23
N VAL A 119 11.47 1.55 9.90
CA VAL A 119 12.84 1.94 9.51
C VAL A 119 12.84 2.69 8.18
N GLY A 120 12.10 2.18 7.17
CA GLY A 120 12.01 2.79 5.85
C GLY A 120 11.43 4.21 5.89
N SER A 121 10.30 4.39 6.55
CA SER A 121 9.59 5.68 6.61
C SER A 121 10.37 6.75 7.35
N TYR A 122 11.15 6.39 8.38
CA TYR A 122 12.04 7.33 9.06
C TYR A 122 13.07 7.97 8.12
N THR A 123 13.56 7.18 7.17
CA THR A 123 14.53 7.63 6.16
C THR A 123 13.83 8.35 5.02
N VAL A 124 12.77 7.77 4.46
CA VAL A 124 12.04 8.31 3.30
C VAL A 124 11.43 9.67 3.59
N ALA A 125 10.93 9.91 4.81
CA ALA A 125 10.37 11.20 5.22
C ALA A 125 11.35 12.38 5.08
N LYS A 126 12.66 12.12 5.05
CA LYS A 126 13.71 13.15 4.98
C LYS A 126 14.32 13.28 3.59
N LEU A 127 13.90 12.48 2.62
CA LEU A 127 14.51 12.47 1.30
C LEU A 127 14.15 13.75 0.52
N PRO A 128 15.10 14.31 -0.24
CA PRO A 128 14.84 15.43 -1.13
C PRO A 128 13.94 14.98 -2.30
N GLU A 129 13.19 15.93 -2.86
CA GLU A 129 12.18 15.67 -3.89
C GLU A 129 12.72 14.92 -5.12
N LYS A 130 13.93 15.29 -5.58
CA LYS A 130 14.60 14.61 -6.70
C LYS A 130 14.78 13.11 -6.45
N PHE A 131 15.21 12.74 -5.24
CA PHE A 131 15.42 11.33 -4.87
C PHE A 131 14.10 10.59 -4.78
N VAL A 132 13.08 11.22 -4.19
CA VAL A 132 11.73 10.65 -4.15
C VAL A 132 11.23 10.38 -5.56
N GLN A 133 11.32 11.34 -6.47
CA GLN A 133 10.87 11.17 -7.86
C GLN A 133 11.63 10.06 -8.59
N PHE A 134 12.96 9.99 -8.44
CA PHE A 134 13.77 8.98 -9.12
C PHE A 134 13.39 7.56 -8.67
N TRP A 135 13.36 7.33 -7.35
CA TRP A 135 13.07 5.99 -6.80
C TRP A 135 11.60 5.62 -6.91
N MET A 136 10.66 6.57 -6.75
CA MET A 136 9.24 6.35 -7.02
C MET A 136 9.00 5.98 -8.48
N GLY A 137 9.70 6.64 -9.42
CA GLY A 137 9.59 6.31 -10.84
C GLY A 137 9.96 4.84 -11.11
N TRP A 138 11.10 4.39 -10.60
CA TRP A 138 11.50 2.97 -10.71
C TRP A 138 10.59 2.02 -9.93
N ALA A 139 10.09 2.43 -8.76
CA ALA A 139 9.12 1.67 -7.98
C ALA A 139 7.82 1.42 -8.77
N LEU A 140 7.32 2.43 -9.48
CA LEU A 140 6.14 2.31 -10.33
C LEU A 140 6.39 1.38 -11.53
N ILE A 141 7.55 1.50 -12.20
CA ILE A 141 7.91 0.58 -13.30
C ILE A 141 7.97 -0.86 -12.80
N ALA A 142 8.65 -1.11 -11.68
CA ALA A 142 8.73 -2.45 -11.08
C ALA A 142 7.34 -2.97 -10.68
N THR A 143 6.50 -2.13 -10.08
CA THR A 143 5.12 -2.47 -9.72
C THR A 143 4.31 -2.85 -10.96
N ALA A 144 4.41 -2.08 -12.05
CA ALA A 144 3.70 -2.38 -13.29
C ALA A 144 4.14 -3.69 -13.93
N VAL A 145 5.45 -3.99 -13.91
CA VAL A 145 5.98 -5.27 -14.39
C VAL A 145 5.42 -6.42 -13.55
N LEU A 146 5.44 -6.31 -12.22
CA LEU A 146 4.89 -7.34 -11.34
C LEU A 146 3.37 -7.52 -11.51
N MET A 147 2.63 -6.43 -11.72
CA MET A 147 1.20 -6.48 -12.04
C MET A 147 0.94 -7.15 -13.38
N ALA A 148 1.75 -6.86 -14.41
CA ALA A 148 1.66 -7.54 -15.71
C ALA A 148 1.98 -9.04 -15.58
N CYS A 149 3.00 -9.41 -14.81
CA CYS A 149 3.32 -10.80 -14.51
C CYS A 149 2.17 -11.52 -13.80
N LYS A 150 1.51 -10.85 -12.84
CA LYS A 150 0.29 -11.37 -12.21
C LYS A 150 -0.81 -11.60 -13.25
N GLN A 151 -1.07 -10.61 -14.09
CA GLN A 151 -2.14 -10.65 -15.08
C GLN A 151 -1.92 -11.72 -16.18
N LEU A 152 -0.66 -12.01 -16.51
CA LEU A 152 -0.28 -13.09 -17.42
C LEU A 152 -0.31 -14.48 -16.75
N GLY A 153 -0.66 -14.57 -15.47
CA GLY A 153 -0.66 -15.81 -14.69
C GLY A 153 0.73 -16.29 -14.29
N LEU A 154 1.81 -15.54 -14.59
CA LEU A 154 3.19 -15.95 -14.28
C LEU A 154 3.43 -16.05 -12.77
N LEU A 155 2.81 -15.17 -11.98
CA LEU A 155 2.88 -15.27 -10.52
C LEU A 155 2.10 -16.50 -10.02
N ASP A 156 0.91 -16.76 -10.55
CA ASP A 156 0.10 -17.90 -10.15
C ASP A 156 0.78 -19.25 -10.51
N MET A 157 1.55 -19.28 -11.59
CA MET A 157 2.40 -20.43 -11.94
C MET A 157 3.43 -20.74 -10.85
N LEU A 158 3.99 -19.73 -10.16
CA LEU A 158 4.90 -19.96 -9.01
C LEU A 158 4.18 -20.64 -7.84
N GLY A 159 2.86 -20.46 -7.74
CA GLY A 159 2.01 -21.03 -6.71
C GLY A 159 1.40 -22.39 -7.11
N THR A 160 1.56 -22.82 -8.36
CA THR A 160 0.88 -24.00 -8.89
C THR A 160 1.45 -25.27 -8.25
N GLY A 161 0.59 -26.06 -7.62
CA GLY A 161 0.99 -27.26 -6.87
C GLY A 161 1.44 -27.00 -5.42
N ASN A 162 1.45 -25.75 -4.96
CA ASN A 162 1.78 -25.42 -3.58
C ASN A 162 0.68 -25.85 -2.61
N THR A 163 1.05 -26.66 -1.62
CA THR A 163 0.14 -27.16 -0.57
C THR A 163 0.47 -26.63 0.81
N ALA A 164 1.59 -25.93 0.99
CA ALA A 164 2.02 -25.50 2.32
C ALA A 164 1.12 -24.38 2.86
N THR A 165 0.71 -24.51 4.11
CA THR A 165 -0.08 -23.52 4.85
C THR A 165 0.74 -22.75 5.90
N SER A 166 2.03 -23.09 6.00
CA SER A 166 2.99 -22.46 6.89
C SER A 166 4.38 -22.44 6.27
N LEU A 167 5.16 -21.42 6.63
CA LEU A 167 6.61 -21.39 6.42
C LEU A 167 7.29 -21.82 7.72
N VAL A 168 8.25 -22.74 7.60
CA VAL A 168 9.07 -23.24 8.72
C VAL A 168 10.55 -23.23 8.34
N GLY A 169 11.42 -23.23 9.36
CA GLY A 169 12.88 -23.26 9.18
C GLY A 169 13.40 -22.12 8.30
N VAL A 170 14.29 -22.45 7.36
CA VAL A 170 14.94 -21.47 6.47
C VAL A 170 13.92 -20.68 5.64
N LYS A 171 12.83 -21.32 5.20
CA LYS A 171 11.80 -20.65 4.40
C LYS A 171 11.09 -19.55 5.19
N LEU A 172 10.87 -19.74 6.49
CA LEU A 172 10.30 -18.71 7.36
C LEU A 172 11.27 -17.52 7.51
N VAL A 173 12.56 -17.80 7.67
CA VAL A 173 13.60 -16.76 7.77
C VAL A 173 13.66 -15.92 6.50
N ILE A 174 13.67 -16.55 5.32
CA ILE A 174 13.63 -15.83 4.03
C ILE A 174 12.36 -14.98 3.93
N GLY A 175 11.21 -15.54 4.30
CA GLY A 175 9.95 -14.80 4.32
C GLY A 175 10.02 -13.56 5.21
N ILE A 176 10.56 -13.68 6.43
CA ILE A 176 10.72 -12.58 7.39
C ILE A 176 11.62 -11.48 6.79
N ILE A 177 12.80 -11.85 6.28
CA ILE A 177 13.75 -10.89 5.70
C ILE A 177 13.11 -10.18 4.50
N GLY A 178 12.45 -10.93 3.62
CA GLY A 178 11.77 -10.36 2.46
C GLY A 178 10.63 -9.41 2.84
N ASN A 179 9.77 -9.78 3.79
CA ASN A 179 8.69 -8.89 4.24
C ASN A 179 9.23 -7.63 4.94
N PHE A 180 10.33 -7.72 5.67
CA PHE A 180 11.01 -6.55 6.21
C PHE A 180 11.46 -5.59 5.08
N ILE A 181 12.09 -6.12 4.04
CA ILE A 181 12.49 -5.31 2.87
C ILE A 181 11.28 -4.70 2.18
N PHE A 182 10.23 -5.50 1.94
CA PHE A 182 9.00 -5.03 1.28
C PHE A 182 8.28 -3.96 2.09
N GLY A 183 8.23 -4.10 3.42
CA GLY A 183 7.69 -3.07 4.30
C GLY A 183 8.45 -1.75 4.17
N GLY A 184 9.78 -1.81 4.10
CA GLY A 184 10.61 -0.63 3.85
C GLY A 184 10.37 -0.01 2.46
N LEU A 185 10.35 -0.83 1.41
CA LEU A 185 10.10 -0.38 0.03
C LEU A 185 8.71 0.22 -0.16
N MET A 186 7.71 -0.28 0.56
CA MET A 186 6.36 0.28 0.50
C MET A 186 6.28 1.72 1.00
N THR A 187 7.20 2.13 1.88
CA THR A 187 7.24 3.52 2.35
C THR A 187 7.62 4.51 1.26
N ILE A 188 8.26 4.07 0.16
CA ILE A 188 8.54 4.87 -1.04
C ILE A 188 7.57 4.58 -2.18
N GLY A 189 6.44 3.93 -1.91
CA GLY A 189 5.34 3.72 -2.86
C GLY A 189 5.35 2.42 -3.66
N VAL A 190 6.26 1.48 -3.38
CA VAL A 190 6.24 0.13 -3.99
C VAL A 190 5.12 -0.70 -3.33
N GLY A 191 4.11 -1.13 -4.09
CA GLY A 191 3.07 -1.99 -3.53
C GLY A 191 3.62 -3.32 -2.99
N LEU A 192 3.21 -3.74 -1.79
CA LEU A 192 3.68 -4.98 -1.16
C LEU A 192 3.03 -6.24 -1.74
N TYR A 193 1.81 -6.15 -2.31
CA TYR A 193 1.02 -7.32 -2.72
C TYR A 193 1.77 -8.22 -3.71
N ALA A 194 2.16 -7.71 -4.88
CA ALA A 194 2.82 -8.50 -5.90
C ALA A 194 4.20 -9.08 -5.49
N PRO A 195 5.13 -8.32 -4.88
CA PRO A 195 6.42 -8.88 -4.46
C PRO A 195 6.28 -9.89 -3.31
N CYS A 196 5.35 -9.65 -2.37
CA CYS A 196 5.06 -10.60 -1.30
C CYS A 196 4.46 -11.90 -1.86
N MET A 197 3.48 -11.80 -2.77
CA MET A 197 2.87 -12.92 -3.49
C MET A 197 3.93 -13.79 -4.17
N ALA A 198 4.79 -13.19 -4.98
CA ALA A 198 5.85 -13.90 -5.69
C ALA A 198 6.77 -14.65 -4.70
N MET A 199 7.20 -13.97 -3.63
CA MET A 199 8.07 -14.58 -2.63
C MET A 199 7.40 -15.75 -1.92
N VAL A 200 6.19 -15.57 -1.39
CA VAL A 200 5.53 -16.64 -0.61
C VAL A 200 5.19 -17.85 -1.49
N TYR A 201 4.88 -17.63 -2.77
CA TYR A 201 4.68 -18.71 -3.73
C TYR A 201 5.97 -19.46 -4.03
N MET A 202 7.09 -18.76 -4.28
CA MET A 202 8.39 -19.42 -4.44
C MET A 202 8.81 -20.21 -3.20
N LEU A 203 8.39 -19.78 -2.00
CA LEU A 203 8.64 -20.50 -0.75
C LEU A 203 7.70 -21.71 -0.55
N GLY A 204 6.70 -21.88 -1.40
CA GLY A 204 5.80 -23.03 -1.42
C GLY A 204 4.45 -22.81 -0.73
N LEU A 205 4.11 -21.58 -0.32
CA LEU A 205 2.81 -21.30 0.28
C LEU A 205 1.69 -21.40 -0.74
N ASN A 206 0.56 -21.95 -0.28
CA ASN A 206 -0.68 -22.00 -1.04
C ASN A 206 -1.20 -20.57 -1.34
N PRO A 207 -1.70 -20.29 -2.55
CA PRO A 207 -2.30 -19.02 -2.93
C PRO A 207 -3.31 -18.43 -1.95
N LEU A 208 -4.16 -19.27 -1.36
CA LEU A 208 -5.17 -18.86 -0.38
C LEU A 208 -4.54 -18.25 0.88
N VAL A 209 -3.37 -18.74 1.28
CA VAL A 209 -2.67 -18.32 2.49
C VAL A 209 -1.89 -17.00 2.29
N ALA A 210 -1.52 -16.68 1.05
CA ALA A 210 -0.81 -15.44 0.76
C ALA A 210 -1.67 -14.20 0.98
N PHE A 211 -2.98 -14.26 0.69
CA PHE A 211 -3.85 -13.09 0.77
C PHE A 211 -3.93 -12.47 2.17
N PRO A 212 -4.22 -13.23 3.25
CA PRO A 212 -4.17 -12.70 4.61
C PRO A 212 -2.81 -12.16 5.03
N VAL A 213 -1.72 -12.76 4.54
CA VAL A 213 -0.35 -12.29 4.81
C VAL A 213 -0.11 -10.93 4.16
N MET A 214 -0.45 -10.77 2.88
CA MET A 214 -0.29 -9.51 2.15
C MET A 214 -1.15 -8.40 2.74
N MET A 215 -2.45 -8.65 2.88
CA MET A 215 -3.43 -7.72 3.42
C MET A 215 -3.08 -7.31 4.85
N GLY A 216 -2.77 -8.30 5.70
CA GLY A 216 -2.41 -8.03 7.08
C GLY A 216 -1.09 -7.28 7.25
N SER A 217 -0.12 -7.51 6.34
CA SER A 217 1.14 -6.77 6.35
C SER A 217 0.90 -5.30 6.00
N CYS A 218 0.16 -5.02 4.93
CA CYS A 218 -0.21 -3.65 4.54
C CYS A 218 -0.99 -2.92 5.65
N ALA A 219 -2.03 -3.57 6.20
CA ALA A 219 -2.85 -3.03 7.27
C ALA A 219 -2.03 -2.73 8.54
N GLY A 220 -1.05 -3.57 8.86
CA GLY A 220 -0.14 -3.34 9.98
C GLY A 220 0.87 -2.22 9.73
N LEU A 221 1.47 -2.19 8.54
CA LEU A 221 2.65 -1.36 8.27
C LEU A 221 2.31 0.09 7.93
N MET A 222 1.18 0.36 7.25
CA MET A 222 0.82 1.73 6.81
C MET A 222 0.58 2.66 8.01
N PRO A 223 -0.18 2.29 9.06
CA PRO A 223 -0.38 3.15 10.23
C PRO A 223 0.92 3.49 10.95
N VAL A 224 1.84 2.51 11.04
CA VAL A 224 3.14 2.68 11.71
C VAL A 224 4.07 3.58 10.89
N ALA A 225 4.17 3.37 9.58
CA ALA A 225 4.94 4.23 8.69
C ALA A 225 4.40 5.67 8.69
N SER A 226 3.08 5.81 8.71
CA SER A 226 2.39 7.10 8.69
C SER A 226 2.73 7.98 9.89
N ILE A 227 2.96 7.41 11.08
CA ILE A 227 3.38 8.18 12.26
C ILE A 227 4.69 8.93 12.00
N ASN A 228 5.65 8.32 11.29
CA ASN A 228 6.91 8.99 10.96
C ASN A 228 6.70 10.13 9.97
N PHE A 229 5.86 9.95 8.95
CA PHE A 229 5.52 11.01 7.98
C PHE A 229 4.73 12.15 8.61
N ILE A 230 3.81 11.86 9.53
CA ILE A 230 3.06 12.87 10.29
C ILE A 230 4.01 13.68 11.17
N LYS A 231 4.87 13.01 11.95
CA LYS A 231 5.87 13.69 12.81
C LYS A 231 6.86 14.54 12.01
N ALA A 232 7.21 14.11 10.81
CA ALA A 232 8.08 14.86 9.90
C ALA A 232 7.33 15.97 9.13
N GLY A 233 6.00 16.00 9.18
CA GLY A 233 5.16 16.95 8.42
C GLY A 233 5.25 16.75 6.90
N THR A 234 5.68 15.58 6.43
CA THR A 234 5.98 15.29 5.03
C THR A 234 4.86 14.48 4.36
N TYR A 235 3.65 15.01 4.43
CA TYR A 235 2.47 14.49 3.74
C TYR A 235 1.46 15.62 3.47
N SER A 236 0.54 15.42 2.54
CA SER A 236 -0.52 16.39 2.26
C SER A 236 -1.77 16.10 3.10
N ARG A 237 -1.98 16.91 4.15
CA ARG A 237 -3.09 16.74 5.10
C ARG A 237 -4.46 16.69 4.43
N LYS A 238 -4.81 17.73 3.65
CA LYS A 238 -6.11 17.83 2.98
C LYS A 238 -6.34 16.69 2.00
N VAL A 239 -5.33 16.38 1.19
CA VAL A 239 -5.43 15.30 0.19
C VAL A 239 -5.55 13.94 0.86
N SER A 240 -4.75 13.67 1.90
CA SER A 240 -4.85 12.44 2.67
C SER A 240 -6.22 12.25 3.32
N LEU A 241 -6.79 13.30 3.95
CA LEU A 241 -8.13 13.22 4.52
C LEU A 241 -9.21 12.97 3.46
N GLY A 242 -9.13 13.65 2.32
CA GLY A 242 -10.06 13.43 1.22
C GLY A 242 -10.02 12.00 0.71
N ILE A 243 -8.83 11.47 0.44
CA ILE A 243 -8.63 10.08 0.01
C ILE A 243 -9.14 9.12 1.07
N THR A 244 -8.83 9.32 2.36
CA THR A 244 -9.33 8.46 3.44
C THR A 244 -10.87 8.40 3.45
N ILE A 245 -11.56 9.53 3.33
CA ILE A 245 -13.03 9.59 3.33
C ILE A 245 -13.60 8.83 2.12
N GLY A 246 -13.08 9.12 0.91
CA GLY A 246 -13.50 8.42 -0.30
C GLY A 246 -13.20 6.93 -0.23
N GLY A 247 -12.05 6.59 0.32
CA GLY A 247 -11.54 5.23 0.43
C GLY A 247 -12.39 4.31 1.28
N ILE A 248 -12.83 4.80 2.44
CA ILE A 248 -13.78 4.09 3.31
C ILE A 248 -15.06 3.75 2.54
N VAL A 249 -15.60 4.72 1.79
CA VAL A 249 -16.81 4.51 0.97
C VAL A 249 -16.55 3.51 -0.16
N GLY A 250 -15.39 3.62 -0.82
CA GLY A 250 -14.95 2.72 -1.89
C GLY A 250 -14.90 1.26 -1.43
N ILE A 251 -14.28 0.99 -0.27
CA ILE A 251 -14.18 -0.37 0.29
C ILE A 251 -15.56 -0.93 0.63
N ILE A 252 -16.41 -0.16 1.32
CA ILE A 252 -17.74 -0.62 1.72
C ILE A 252 -18.57 -1.01 0.50
N ILE A 253 -18.48 -0.25 -0.60
CA ILE A 253 -19.17 -0.59 -1.84
C ILE A 253 -18.51 -1.80 -2.50
N ALA A 254 -17.17 -1.85 -2.60
CA ALA A 254 -16.44 -2.93 -3.25
C ALA A 254 -16.74 -4.31 -2.64
N VAL A 255 -16.76 -4.42 -1.31
CA VAL A 255 -17.08 -5.69 -0.62
C VAL A 255 -18.46 -6.23 -1.01
N ASN A 256 -19.42 -5.35 -1.30
CA ASN A 256 -20.78 -5.72 -1.71
C ASN A 256 -20.93 -5.94 -3.23
N PHE A 257 -19.98 -5.49 -4.04
CA PHE A 257 -20.04 -5.48 -5.51
C PHE A 257 -19.05 -6.44 -6.19
N LEU A 258 -18.49 -7.40 -5.45
CA LEU A 258 -17.50 -8.40 -5.92
C LEU A 258 -17.94 -9.26 -7.12
N LYS A 259 -19.19 -9.13 -7.60
CA LYS A 259 -19.75 -9.96 -8.69
C LYS A 259 -20.02 -9.11 -9.93
N GLY A 260 -19.19 -9.26 -10.96
CA GLY A 260 -19.54 -8.87 -12.33
C GLY A 260 -18.60 -7.89 -13.05
N LEU A 261 -17.53 -7.40 -12.43
CA LEU A 261 -16.58 -6.47 -13.06
C LEU A 261 -15.41 -7.24 -13.71
N ASN A 262 -15.12 -6.95 -14.99
CA ASN A 262 -13.96 -7.53 -15.67
C ASN A 262 -12.67 -6.83 -15.17
N ILE A 263 -12.03 -7.46 -14.18
CA ILE A 263 -10.80 -6.98 -13.56
C ILE A 263 -9.60 -7.06 -14.52
N ASP A 264 -9.66 -7.92 -15.54
CA ASP A 264 -8.53 -8.16 -16.44
C ASP A 264 -8.25 -6.94 -17.32
N ILE A 265 -9.28 -6.40 -17.97
CA ILE A 265 -9.15 -5.20 -18.82
C ILE A 265 -8.69 -4.01 -17.97
N LEU A 266 -9.28 -3.86 -16.78
CA LEU A 266 -8.96 -2.75 -15.89
C LEU A 266 -7.52 -2.83 -15.38
N SER A 267 -7.04 -4.02 -15.04
CA SER A 267 -5.66 -4.25 -14.60
C SER A 267 -4.66 -3.90 -15.70
N TRP A 268 -4.94 -4.25 -16.96
CA TRP A 268 -4.08 -3.87 -18.09
C TRP A 268 -4.05 -2.37 -18.35
N ILE A 269 -5.19 -1.68 -18.28
CA ILE A 269 -5.26 -0.22 -18.39
C ILE A 269 -4.37 0.41 -17.31
N ILE A 270 -4.49 -0.07 -16.07
CA ILE A 270 -3.72 0.43 -14.94
C ILE A 270 -2.21 0.16 -15.14
N VAL A 271 -1.82 -1.02 -15.61
CA VAL A 271 -0.41 -1.34 -15.92
C VAL A 271 0.19 -0.33 -16.91
N VAL A 272 -0.45 -0.10 -18.05
CA VAL A 272 0.03 0.83 -19.09
C VAL A 272 0.21 2.24 -18.52
N VAL A 273 -0.76 2.65 -17.72
CA VAL A 273 -0.82 4.00 -17.16
C VAL A 273 0.19 4.20 -16.02
N ILE A 274 0.46 3.17 -15.20
CA ILE A 274 1.52 3.19 -14.19
C ILE A 274 2.89 3.27 -14.88
N ILE A 275 3.10 2.55 -15.98
CA ILE A 275 4.35 2.64 -16.76
C ILE A 275 4.58 4.09 -17.20
N TYR A 276 3.56 4.72 -17.79
CA TYR A 276 3.61 6.12 -18.18
C TYR A 276 3.93 7.05 -17.00
N THR A 277 3.28 6.83 -15.85
CA THR A 277 3.51 7.60 -14.63
C THR A 277 4.94 7.40 -14.11
N GLY A 278 5.45 6.18 -14.10
CA GLY A 278 6.82 5.85 -13.71
C GLY A 278 7.86 6.58 -14.56
N PHE A 279 7.71 6.54 -15.89
CA PHE A 279 8.57 7.30 -16.79
C PHE A 279 8.48 8.81 -16.56
N THR A 280 7.28 9.34 -16.28
CA THR A 280 7.09 10.76 -15.96
C THR A 280 7.88 11.16 -14.72
N TYR A 281 7.85 10.37 -13.65
CA TYR A 281 8.61 10.61 -12.42
C TYR A 281 10.13 10.53 -12.65
N ILE A 282 10.60 9.54 -13.42
CA ILE A 282 12.03 9.45 -13.80
C ILE A 282 12.44 10.70 -14.59
N GLN A 283 11.62 11.18 -15.52
CA GLN A 283 11.91 12.40 -16.27
C GLN A 283 11.94 13.66 -15.39
N LYS A 284 10.98 13.82 -14.47
CA LYS A 284 10.96 14.93 -13.51
C LYS A 284 12.25 14.98 -12.69
N SER A 285 12.74 13.82 -12.23
CA SER A 285 13.98 13.74 -11.45
C SER A 285 15.21 14.25 -12.20
N ARG A 286 15.22 14.14 -13.53
CA ARG A 286 16.33 14.63 -14.38
C ARG A 286 16.25 16.14 -14.59
N LYS A 287 15.03 16.70 -14.73
CA LYS A 287 14.78 18.13 -15.00
C LYS A 287 15.12 19.05 -13.83
N LEU A 288 15.13 18.56 -12.58
CA LEU A 288 15.59 19.32 -11.41
C LEU A 288 17.10 19.66 -11.43
N THR A 289 17.84 19.23 -12.45
CA THR A 289 19.29 19.42 -12.60
C THR A 289 19.66 20.44 -13.69
N ALA A 290 18.68 21.10 -14.29
CA ALA A 290 18.84 22.19 -15.25
C ALA A 290 18.22 23.47 -14.67
#